data_AF-A0A101W1Z8-F1
#
_entry.id   AF-A0A101W1Z8-F1
#
_cell.length_a   1.000
_cell.length_b   1.000
_cell.length_c   1.000
_cell.angle_alpha   90.00
_cell.angle_beta   90.00
_cell.angle_gamma   90.00
#
_symmetry.space_group_name_H-M   'P 1'
#
loop_
_entity.id
_entity.type
_entity.pdbx_description
1 polymer ?
#
loop_
_entity_poly.entity_id
_entity_poly.type
_entity_poly.pdbx_seq_one_letter_code
_entity_poly.pdbx_strand_id
1 'polypeptide(L)'
;MKQFKFNLVLLAAFALSLVNCTFEDNPNYSSTNSSTDQLLVKKFTTAPIFDGEIDEVWSSARPMVSEATVSNAGSRVITLNGSSNGNTALEPNDLFEPYTGESYKYSLRGGHDSEYIYLLLEFEDDEDSRDRESFYFDPATKTWKQENKYANNKNDKFYEDKFAMMFPIKVNGTYPEGFATGTCTVTCHSGLSNPAPGQKTTRHYMKNVGELADLWHWKRNRNVLSQSVDDGYCMDSEGKDGKASANGRKADAGLSMYDDKPVFTDAVTGKKGPKWVKKGQANYYWITDAELASGAAQTVTGVAVNGTLTLSDGSTINPNLELANFAQGVGQKRFPSVKVNAGGAGNDGRSDTQVRAKHNGKGWQIEIKRKLNTGDPKDAVFVVGEEIAFGLSIFNNAAIAHGMSNFKTMKIE
;
A
#
# COMPACT_ATOMS: atom_id res chain seq x y z
N MET A 1 -35.71 15.95 -63.46
CA MET A 1 -35.81 15.59 -62.03
C MET A 1 -35.03 14.31 -61.80
N LYS A 2 -33.99 14.37 -60.98
CA LYS A 2 -32.96 13.32 -60.82
C LYS A 2 -33.50 12.14 -60.01
N GLN A 3 -33.38 10.93 -60.53
CA GLN A 3 -33.47 9.70 -59.74
C GLN A 3 -32.12 9.45 -59.07
N PHE A 4 -32.07 9.53 -57.75
CA PHE A 4 -30.91 9.11 -56.97
C PHE A 4 -31.14 7.67 -56.50
N LYS A 5 -30.29 6.75 -56.97
CA LYS A 5 -30.17 5.39 -56.44
C LYS A 5 -29.38 5.47 -55.13
N PHE A 6 -29.99 5.03 -54.03
CA PHE A 6 -29.31 4.80 -52.77
C PHE A 6 -28.42 3.57 -52.91
N ASN A 7 -27.11 3.77 -53.02
CA ASN A 7 -26.15 2.70 -52.77
C ASN A 7 -25.85 2.69 -51.28
N LEU A 8 -26.33 1.64 -50.61
CA LEU A 8 -26.02 1.32 -49.23
C LEU A 8 -24.54 0.93 -49.14
N VAL A 9 -23.69 1.86 -48.71
CA VAL A 9 -22.30 1.54 -48.33
C VAL A 9 -22.35 1.02 -46.90
N LEU A 10 -22.17 -0.29 -46.76
CA LEU A 10 -21.98 -0.95 -45.46
C LEU A 10 -20.59 -0.56 -44.94
N LEU A 11 -20.49 0.52 -44.17
CA LEU A 11 -19.31 0.80 -43.34
C LEU A 11 -19.37 -0.14 -42.14
N ALA A 12 -18.68 -1.29 -42.25
CA ALA A 12 -18.30 -2.08 -41.10
C ALA A 12 -17.25 -1.31 -40.31
N ALA A 13 -17.69 -0.44 -39.41
CA ALA A 13 -16.84 0.11 -38.37
C ALA A 13 -16.47 -1.05 -37.43
N PHE A 14 -15.24 -1.56 -37.58
CA PHE A 14 -14.60 -2.38 -36.55
C PHE A 14 -14.30 -1.46 -35.37
N ALA A 15 -15.32 -1.21 -34.54
CA ALA A 15 -15.12 -0.74 -33.19
C ALA A 15 -14.54 -1.92 -32.42
N LEU A 16 -13.21 -2.04 -32.41
CA LEU A 16 -12.48 -2.79 -31.38
C LEU A 16 -12.75 -2.08 -30.06
N SER A 17 -13.89 -2.42 -29.46
CA SER A 17 -14.18 -2.07 -28.09
C SER A 17 -13.15 -2.81 -27.24
N LEU A 18 -12.11 -2.09 -26.77
CA LEU A 18 -11.13 -2.55 -25.78
C LEU A 18 -11.81 -2.74 -24.41
N VAL A 19 -12.86 -3.54 -24.38
CA VAL A 19 -13.63 -3.84 -23.17
C VAL A 19 -12.98 -5.03 -22.50
N ASN A 20 -12.26 -4.75 -21.42
CA ASN A 20 -11.83 -5.71 -20.39
C ASN A 20 -10.79 -6.78 -20.78
N CYS A 21 -9.82 -6.50 -21.66
CA CYS A 21 -8.56 -7.24 -21.58
C CYS A 21 -7.80 -6.72 -20.37
N THR A 22 -7.75 -7.49 -19.28
CA THR A 22 -6.71 -7.32 -18.26
C THR A 22 -5.34 -7.59 -18.91
N PHE A 23 -4.25 -7.14 -18.30
CA PHE A 23 -2.91 -7.48 -18.81
C PHE A 23 -2.73 -9.00 -18.98
N GLU A 24 -3.42 -9.84 -18.19
CA GLU A 24 -3.43 -11.30 -18.35
C GLU A 24 -3.97 -11.77 -19.70
N ASP A 25 -5.07 -11.18 -20.17
CA ASP A 25 -5.77 -11.59 -21.38
C ASP A 25 -5.22 -10.87 -22.63
N ASN A 26 -4.05 -10.24 -22.54
CA ASN A 26 -3.43 -9.62 -23.71
C ASN A 26 -2.65 -10.68 -24.50
N PRO A 27 -3.22 -11.22 -25.61
CA PRO A 27 -2.57 -12.27 -26.39
C PRO A 27 -1.28 -11.79 -27.05
N ASN A 28 -0.98 -10.50 -26.97
CA ASN A 28 0.22 -9.92 -27.54
C ASN A 28 1.44 -10.04 -26.63
N TYR A 29 1.35 -10.41 -25.35
CA TYR A 29 2.57 -10.59 -24.55
C TYR A 29 3.26 -11.91 -24.88
N SER A 30 4.54 -11.81 -25.21
CA SER A 30 5.42 -12.93 -25.54
C SER A 30 6.84 -12.59 -25.11
N SER A 31 7.71 -13.60 -25.05
CA SER A 31 9.12 -13.39 -24.67
C SER A 31 9.89 -12.43 -25.59
N THR A 32 9.37 -12.13 -26.79
CA THR A 32 10.02 -11.21 -27.74
C THR A 32 9.57 -9.76 -27.60
N ASN A 33 8.48 -9.48 -26.88
CA ASN A 33 7.94 -8.14 -26.71
C ASN A 33 7.55 -7.81 -25.25
N SER A 34 8.01 -8.60 -24.30
CA SER A 34 8.03 -8.29 -22.87
C SER A 34 9.39 -8.64 -22.26
N SER A 35 9.58 -8.30 -20.99
CA SER A 35 10.71 -8.76 -20.18
C SER A 35 10.20 -9.20 -18.80
N THR A 36 10.91 -10.08 -18.12
CA THR A 36 10.56 -10.50 -16.76
C THR A 36 11.33 -9.72 -15.68
N ASP A 37 12.38 -9.00 -16.06
CA ASP A 37 13.37 -8.43 -15.13
C ASP A 37 13.82 -6.99 -15.49
N GLN A 38 13.70 -6.57 -16.74
CA GLN A 38 14.10 -5.24 -17.21
C GLN A 38 12.91 -4.41 -17.67
N LEU A 39 12.64 -3.34 -16.92
CA LEU A 39 11.77 -2.26 -17.32
C LEU A 39 12.51 -1.28 -18.25
N LEU A 40 11.95 -1.02 -19.43
CA LEU A 40 12.37 0.08 -20.28
C LEU A 40 11.44 1.27 -20.03
N VAL A 41 12.03 2.41 -19.68
CA VAL A 41 11.31 3.67 -19.48
C VAL A 41 11.53 4.50 -20.73
N LYS A 42 10.55 4.44 -21.64
CA LYS A 42 10.63 5.03 -22.97
C LYS A 42 10.36 6.54 -22.96
N LYS A 43 11.09 7.32 -23.75
CA LYS A 43 10.71 8.71 -24.01
C LYS A 43 9.39 8.78 -24.77
N PHE A 44 8.38 9.39 -24.17
CA PHE A 44 7.09 9.66 -24.80
C PHE A 44 7.10 10.97 -25.57
N THR A 45 6.41 10.99 -26.70
CA THR A 45 6.18 12.20 -27.50
C THR A 45 5.09 13.08 -26.88
N THR A 46 4.14 12.46 -26.18
CA THR A 46 3.06 13.11 -25.42
C THR A 46 2.97 12.41 -24.07
N ALA A 47 2.99 13.16 -22.98
CA ALA A 47 2.80 12.59 -21.64
C ALA A 47 1.40 11.96 -21.51
N PRO A 48 1.25 10.87 -20.72
CA PRO A 48 -0.07 10.34 -20.40
C PRO A 48 -0.88 11.38 -19.61
N ILE A 49 -2.20 11.34 -19.79
CA ILE A 49 -3.16 12.03 -18.96
C ILE A 49 -3.18 11.31 -17.61
N PHE A 50 -2.72 11.98 -16.57
CA PHE A 50 -2.56 11.37 -15.25
C PHE A 50 -3.88 11.33 -14.47
N ASP A 51 -4.79 10.45 -14.88
CA ASP A 51 -6.14 10.30 -14.32
C ASP A 51 -6.48 8.87 -13.85
N GLY A 52 -5.60 7.89 -14.08
CA GLY A 52 -5.78 6.49 -13.70
C GLY A 52 -6.43 5.63 -14.77
N GLU A 53 -6.71 6.18 -15.95
CA GLU A 53 -7.10 5.41 -17.14
C GLU A 53 -5.87 5.12 -18.02
N ILE A 54 -5.91 4.01 -18.77
CA ILE A 54 -4.78 3.62 -19.62
C ILE A 54 -4.90 4.31 -20.98
N ASP A 55 -4.08 5.34 -21.18
CA ASP A 55 -3.92 6.03 -22.46
C ASP A 55 -3.27 5.18 -23.56
N GLU A 56 -3.51 5.57 -24.83
CA GLU A 56 -2.89 4.94 -26.01
C GLU A 56 -1.36 4.97 -25.96
N VAL A 57 -0.74 6.00 -25.37
CA VAL A 57 0.73 6.13 -25.31
C VAL A 57 1.40 4.95 -24.61
N TRP A 58 0.72 4.31 -23.65
CA TRP A 58 1.21 3.13 -22.94
C TRP A 58 1.38 1.91 -23.84
N SER A 59 0.64 1.82 -24.95
CA SER A 59 0.80 0.75 -25.95
C SER A 59 2.18 0.77 -26.61
N SER A 60 2.86 1.92 -26.60
CA SER A 60 4.19 2.09 -27.18
C SER A 60 5.32 1.67 -26.24
N ALA A 61 5.02 1.45 -24.96
CA ALA A 61 5.98 1.03 -23.93
C ALA A 61 6.00 -0.49 -23.81
N ARG A 62 7.21 -1.07 -23.78
CA ARG A 62 7.37 -2.52 -23.60
C ARG A 62 7.01 -2.89 -22.16
N PRO A 63 6.07 -3.82 -21.92
CA PRO A 63 5.75 -4.27 -20.58
C PRO A 63 6.86 -5.15 -19.99
N MET A 64 7.13 -4.96 -18.71
CA MET A 64 7.76 -5.96 -17.87
C MET A 64 6.64 -6.79 -17.22
N VAL A 65 6.59 -8.10 -17.45
CA VAL A 65 5.58 -9.01 -16.90
C VAL A 65 6.27 -10.00 -15.99
N SER A 66 5.89 -10.03 -14.72
CA SER A 66 6.51 -10.89 -13.72
C SER A 66 5.53 -11.22 -12.60
N GLU A 67 6.04 -11.85 -11.56
CA GLU A 67 5.28 -12.18 -10.36
C GLU A 67 6.02 -11.72 -9.10
N ALA A 68 5.26 -11.42 -8.07
CA ALA A 68 5.74 -11.13 -6.73
C ALA A 68 5.29 -12.26 -5.80
N THR A 69 6.24 -13.00 -5.22
CA THR A 69 5.94 -14.22 -4.44
C THR A 69 6.20 -14.02 -2.96
N VAL A 70 5.32 -14.55 -2.11
CA VAL A 70 5.47 -14.48 -0.66
C VAL A 70 6.29 -15.67 -0.17
N SER A 71 7.48 -15.41 0.33
CA SER A 71 8.32 -16.38 1.02
C SER A 71 8.24 -16.20 2.55
N ASN A 72 8.78 -17.17 3.28
CA ASN A 72 9.01 -17.03 4.72
C ASN A 72 9.89 -15.81 5.02
N ALA A 73 9.62 -15.14 6.14
CA ALA A 73 10.32 -13.92 6.55
C ALA A 73 11.04 -14.06 7.89
N GLY A 74 11.01 -15.24 8.52
CA GLY A 74 11.68 -15.52 9.78
C GLY A 74 10.71 -15.74 10.92
N SER A 75 11.24 -16.27 12.03
CA SER A 75 10.42 -16.73 13.14
C SER A 75 9.70 -15.61 13.89
N ARG A 76 8.43 -15.87 14.21
CA ARG A 76 7.57 -15.05 15.07
C ARG A 76 7.74 -15.51 16.52
N VAL A 77 8.81 -15.03 17.15
CA VAL A 77 9.22 -15.48 18.51
C VAL A 77 8.55 -14.71 19.65
N ILE A 78 7.76 -13.68 19.34
CA ILE A 78 6.97 -12.90 20.30
C ILE A 78 5.57 -12.66 19.74
N THR A 79 4.60 -12.42 20.62
CA THR A 79 3.26 -12.05 20.15
C THR A 79 3.26 -10.69 19.47
N LEU A 80 2.61 -10.61 18.31
CA LEU A 80 2.42 -9.38 17.54
C LEU A 80 0.99 -8.85 17.61
N ASN A 81 0.02 -9.70 17.94
CA ASN A 81 -1.36 -9.29 18.15
C ASN A 81 -1.69 -9.25 19.63
N GLY A 82 -2.44 -8.22 20.04
CA GLY A 82 -2.93 -8.12 21.42
C GLY A 82 -3.92 -9.24 21.78
N SER A 83 -4.62 -9.79 20.78
CA SER A 83 -5.57 -10.92 20.93
C SER A 83 -4.91 -12.19 21.46
N SER A 84 -3.61 -12.38 21.21
CA SER A 84 -2.84 -13.54 21.65
C SER A 84 -2.44 -13.46 23.13
N ASN A 85 -2.57 -12.29 23.77
CA ASN A 85 -2.30 -12.06 25.19
C ASN A 85 -0.94 -12.63 25.67
N GLY A 86 0.11 -12.47 24.87
CA GLY A 86 1.44 -12.98 25.19
C GLY A 86 1.66 -14.48 24.91
N ASN A 87 0.62 -15.23 24.53
CA ASN A 87 0.74 -16.65 24.18
C ASN A 87 1.13 -16.83 22.70
N THR A 88 2.39 -17.13 22.45
CA THR A 88 2.93 -17.35 21.10
C THR A 88 2.36 -18.59 20.40
N ALA A 89 1.80 -19.56 21.14
CA ALA A 89 1.18 -20.75 20.54
C ALA A 89 -0.15 -20.43 19.82
N LEU A 90 -0.69 -19.23 19.99
CA LEU A 90 -1.87 -18.74 19.27
C LEU A 90 -1.52 -17.99 17.97
N GLU A 91 -0.23 -17.88 17.65
CA GLU A 91 0.28 -17.20 16.48
C GLU A 91 1.11 -18.16 15.61
N PRO A 92 1.23 -17.90 14.29
CA PRO A 92 2.08 -18.68 13.40
C PRO A 92 3.55 -18.71 13.81
N ASN A 93 4.29 -19.70 13.32
CA ASN A 93 5.72 -19.84 13.61
C ASN A 93 6.57 -18.89 12.77
N ASP A 94 6.19 -18.63 11.51
CA ASP A 94 6.82 -17.64 10.63
C ASP A 94 5.98 -16.36 10.54
N LEU A 95 6.64 -15.22 10.37
CA LEU A 95 5.99 -13.91 10.24
C LEU A 95 4.98 -13.84 9.08
N PHE A 96 5.25 -14.51 7.96
CA PHE A 96 4.45 -14.47 6.74
C PHE A 96 3.65 -15.76 6.49
N GLU A 97 3.70 -16.73 7.40
CA GLU A 97 3.09 -18.05 7.24
C GLU A 97 1.66 -18.07 6.68
N PRO A 98 0.72 -17.18 7.10
CA PRO A 98 -0.63 -17.14 6.54
C PRO A 98 -0.72 -16.76 5.05
N TYR A 99 0.37 -16.24 4.48
CA TYR A 99 0.47 -15.76 3.11
C TYR A 99 1.53 -16.56 2.30
N THR A 100 2.34 -17.41 2.94
CA THR A 100 3.42 -18.14 2.27
C THR A 100 2.89 -18.95 1.07
N GLY A 101 3.55 -18.77 -0.08
CA GLY A 101 3.17 -19.41 -1.34
C GLY A 101 2.15 -18.64 -2.17
N GLU A 102 1.61 -17.52 -1.67
CA GLU A 102 0.85 -16.59 -2.50
C GLU A 102 1.77 -15.93 -3.54
N SER A 103 1.24 -15.72 -4.74
CA SER A 103 1.92 -15.06 -5.85
C SER A 103 0.96 -14.07 -6.50
N TYR A 104 1.48 -12.91 -6.88
CA TYR A 104 0.71 -11.84 -7.51
C TYR A 104 1.38 -11.53 -8.84
N LYS A 105 0.75 -11.90 -9.97
CA LYS A 105 1.28 -11.49 -11.27
C LYS A 105 1.05 -10.01 -11.47
N TYR A 106 1.96 -9.38 -12.20
CA TYR A 106 1.87 -7.96 -12.50
C TYR A 106 2.46 -7.65 -13.87
N SER A 107 2.01 -6.53 -14.43
CA SER A 107 2.64 -5.82 -15.54
C SER A 107 3.14 -4.46 -15.08
N LEU A 108 4.32 -4.07 -15.53
CA LEU A 108 4.89 -2.75 -15.28
C LEU A 108 5.37 -2.14 -16.59
N ARG A 109 4.93 -0.93 -16.89
CA ARG A 109 5.41 -0.12 -18.03
C ARG A 109 6.01 1.18 -17.54
N GLY A 110 6.95 1.70 -18.31
CA GLY A 110 7.64 2.95 -17.99
C GLY A 110 7.66 3.89 -19.19
N GLY A 111 7.48 5.17 -18.90
CA GLY A 111 7.73 6.24 -19.85
C GLY A 111 8.25 7.50 -19.17
N HIS A 112 8.75 8.44 -19.94
CA HIS A 112 9.14 9.76 -19.44
C HIS A 112 8.97 10.84 -20.52
N ASP A 113 8.82 12.09 -20.10
CA ASP A 113 8.79 13.27 -20.99
C ASP A 113 10.06 14.13 -20.87
N SER A 114 11.10 13.58 -20.23
CA SER A 114 12.35 14.25 -19.85
C SER A 114 12.28 15.16 -18.63
N GLU A 115 11.11 15.40 -18.05
CA GLU A 115 10.95 16.04 -16.74
C GLU A 115 10.44 15.04 -15.70
N TYR A 116 9.44 14.25 -16.06
CA TYR A 116 8.77 13.26 -15.22
C TYR A 116 9.02 11.85 -15.72
N ILE A 117 9.14 10.92 -14.77
CA ILE A 117 8.92 9.50 -14.99
C ILE A 117 7.45 9.17 -14.74
N TYR A 118 6.92 8.29 -15.58
CA TYR A 118 5.59 7.71 -15.50
C TYR A 118 5.73 6.20 -15.41
N LEU A 119 5.07 5.58 -14.44
CA LEU A 119 4.96 4.13 -14.36
C LEU A 119 3.49 3.72 -14.40
N LEU A 120 3.17 2.66 -15.13
CA LEU A 120 1.88 1.99 -15.07
C LEU A 120 2.09 0.60 -14.49
N LEU A 121 1.70 0.41 -13.23
CA LEU A 121 1.71 -0.86 -12.52
C LEU A 121 0.29 -1.45 -12.54
N GLU A 122 0.16 -2.66 -13.05
CA GLU A 122 -1.05 -3.46 -12.97
C GLU A 122 -0.75 -4.74 -12.21
N PHE A 123 -1.55 -5.13 -11.21
CA PHE A 123 -1.35 -6.42 -10.52
C PHE A 123 -2.67 -7.11 -10.17
N GLU A 124 -2.62 -8.44 -10.12
CA GLU A 124 -3.75 -9.31 -9.79
C GLU A 124 -4.21 -9.13 -8.35
N ASP A 125 -5.51 -8.92 -8.20
CA ASP A 125 -6.19 -8.86 -6.92
C ASP A 125 -7.70 -9.04 -7.14
N ASP A 126 -8.29 -10.11 -6.61
CA ASP A 126 -9.73 -10.34 -6.79
C ASP A 126 -10.58 -9.42 -5.89
N GLU A 127 -9.97 -8.79 -4.88
CA GLU A 127 -10.67 -8.03 -3.84
C GLU A 127 -10.00 -6.69 -3.55
N ASP A 128 -10.73 -5.58 -3.62
CA ASP A 128 -10.26 -4.28 -3.11
C ASP A 128 -10.30 -4.32 -1.57
N SER A 129 -9.19 -4.74 -0.97
CA SER A 129 -9.08 -4.96 0.46
C SER A 129 -8.94 -3.64 1.20
N ARG A 130 -9.95 -3.35 2.02
CA ARG A 130 -10.09 -2.08 2.76
C ARG A 130 -10.24 -2.27 4.27
N ASP A 131 -10.47 -3.48 4.75
CA ASP A 131 -10.85 -3.72 6.15
C ASP A 131 -9.63 -3.73 7.10
N ARG A 132 -9.00 -2.57 7.26
CA ARG A 132 -7.79 -2.43 8.07
C ARG A 132 -8.12 -2.40 9.55
N GLU A 133 -7.68 -3.42 10.31
CA GLU A 133 -7.64 -3.46 11.78
C GLU A 133 -8.93 -2.92 12.43
N SER A 134 -10.11 -3.18 11.84
CA SER A 134 -11.35 -2.51 12.20
C SER A 134 -11.81 -2.86 13.62
N PHE A 135 -12.55 -1.95 14.25
CA PHE A 135 -13.07 -2.15 15.58
C PHE A 135 -14.36 -2.95 15.56
N TYR A 136 -14.36 -4.06 16.29
CA TYR A 136 -15.53 -4.88 16.61
C TYR A 136 -15.82 -4.80 18.12
N PHE A 137 -17.03 -5.22 18.49
CA PHE A 137 -17.45 -5.28 19.89
C PHE A 137 -17.52 -6.72 20.38
N ASP A 138 -16.84 -7.00 21.49
CA ASP A 138 -16.92 -8.28 22.19
C ASP A 138 -17.96 -8.21 23.32
N PRO A 139 -19.15 -8.85 23.17
CA PRO A 139 -20.20 -8.81 24.18
C PRO A 139 -19.83 -9.58 25.46
N ALA A 140 -18.94 -10.57 25.39
CA ALA A 140 -18.55 -11.35 26.57
C ALA A 140 -17.74 -10.51 27.55
N THR A 141 -16.83 -9.67 27.02
CA THR A 141 -15.99 -8.79 27.83
C THR A 141 -16.51 -7.35 27.94
N LYS A 142 -17.54 -7.00 27.15
CA LYS A 142 -18.08 -5.64 27.00
C LYS A 142 -16.99 -4.64 26.62
N THR A 143 -16.14 -5.02 25.66
CA THR A 143 -15.03 -4.19 25.20
C THR A 143 -15.03 -4.06 23.68
N TRP A 144 -14.58 -2.91 23.20
CA TRP A 144 -14.19 -2.74 21.81
C TRP A 144 -12.79 -3.29 21.61
N LYS A 145 -12.59 -4.01 20.51
CA LYS A 145 -11.33 -4.62 20.12
C LYS A 145 -11.09 -4.34 18.64
N GLN A 146 -9.84 -4.40 18.22
CA GLN A 146 -9.47 -4.33 16.81
C GLN A 146 -9.31 -5.74 16.24
N GLU A 147 -9.63 -5.92 14.96
CA GLU A 147 -9.18 -7.08 14.22
C GLU A 147 -7.65 -7.23 14.27
N ASN A 148 -7.18 -8.45 14.04
CA ASN A 148 -5.75 -8.72 14.04
C ASN A 148 -5.06 -7.94 12.93
N LYS A 149 -4.00 -7.23 13.32
CA LYS A 149 -3.12 -6.54 12.36
C LYS A 149 -2.33 -7.51 11.51
N TYR A 150 -1.81 -8.55 12.17
CA TYR A 150 -1.03 -9.60 11.54
C TYR A 150 -1.90 -10.83 11.50
N ALA A 151 -2.14 -11.41 10.33
CA ALA A 151 -2.95 -12.60 10.26
C ALA A 151 -2.34 -13.71 11.14
N ASN A 152 -3.20 -14.44 11.85
CA ASN A 152 -2.82 -15.68 12.52
C ASN A 152 -3.13 -16.91 11.67
N ASN A 153 -3.95 -16.78 10.62
CA ASN A 153 -4.25 -17.84 9.66
C ASN A 153 -4.80 -17.22 8.35
N LYS A 154 -5.03 -18.05 7.32
CA LYS A 154 -5.44 -17.60 5.98
C LYS A 154 -6.76 -16.81 5.94
N ASN A 155 -7.65 -17.01 6.91
CA ASN A 155 -8.98 -16.37 6.97
C ASN A 155 -9.02 -15.18 7.95
N ASP A 156 -7.86 -14.74 8.45
CA ASP A 156 -7.70 -13.67 9.44
C ASP A 156 -6.96 -12.47 8.84
N LYS A 157 -7.39 -12.04 7.66
CA LYS A 157 -6.76 -10.96 6.89
C LYS A 157 -7.62 -9.69 6.97
N PHE A 158 -7.17 -8.74 7.78
CA PHE A 158 -7.86 -7.47 8.04
C PHE A 158 -6.91 -6.29 7.84
N TYR A 159 -6.50 -6.10 6.58
CA TYR A 159 -5.65 -5.00 6.18
C TYR A 159 -6.06 -4.41 4.83
N GLU A 160 -5.24 -3.49 4.35
CA GLU A 160 -5.39 -2.85 3.04
C GLU A 160 -4.34 -3.34 2.04
N ASP A 161 -4.67 -3.22 0.75
CA ASP A 161 -3.73 -3.47 -0.34
C ASP A 161 -2.68 -2.37 -0.44
N LYS A 162 -1.48 -2.77 -0.85
CA LYS A 162 -0.32 -1.87 -0.97
C LYS A 162 0.62 -2.35 -2.07
N PHE A 163 1.43 -1.43 -2.54
CA PHE A 163 2.69 -1.76 -3.18
C PHE A 163 3.81 -0.94 -2.55
N ALA A 164 5.04 -1.43 -2.70
CA ALA A 164 6.23 -0.63 -2.43
C ALA A 164 7.26 -0.82 -3.54
N MET A 165 7.96 0.26 -3.89
CA MET A 165 9.14 0.22 -4.75
C MET A 165 10.32 0.78 -3.98
N MET A 166 11.49 0.17 -4.14
CA MET A 166 12.72 0.63 -3.48
C MET A 166 13.84 0.77 -4.49
N PHE A 167 14.52 1.92 -4.46
CA PHE A 167 15.60 2.28 -5.37
C PHE A 167 16.87 2.67 -4.60
N PRO A 168 18.07 2.34 -5.08
CA PRO A 168 19.30 2.75 -4.44
C PRO A 168 19.53 4.25 -4.67
N ILE A 169 20.03 4.95 -3.65
CA ILE A 169 20.40 6.37 -3.76
C ILE A 169 21.91 6.48 -3.88
N LYS A 170 22.39 7.24 -4.86
CA LYS A 170 23.81 7.48 -5.09
C LYS A 170 24.31 8.52 -4.07
N VAL A 171 24.98 8.07 -3.01
CA VAL A 171 25.58 8.94 -1.99
C VAL A 171 27.07 9.04 -2.27
N ASN A 172 27.60 10.27 -2.43
CA ASN A 172 29.00 10.54 -2.76
C ASN A 172 29.49 9.78 -4.02
N GLY A 173 28.63 9.63 -5.03
CA GLY A 173 28.97 8.98 -6.29
C GLY A 173 28.82 7.46 -6.32
N THR A 174 28.42 6.83 -5.21
CA THR A 174 28.36 5.36 -5.08
C THR A 174 26.96 4.91 -4.65
N TYR A 175 26.48 3.81 -5.22
CA TYR A 175 25.26 3.15 -4.75
C TYR A 175 25.52 2.25 -3.53
N PRO A 176 24.52 1.96 -2.69
CA PRO A 176 24.68 1.07 -1.55
C PRO A 176 25.25 -0.29 -1.94
N GLU A 177 26.15 -0.82 -1.12
CA GLU A 177 26.81 -2.09 -1.35
C GLU A 177 25.78 -3.23 -1.49
N GLY A 178 25.94 -4.06 -2.53
CA GLY A 178 25.09 -5.21 -2.77
C GLY A 178 23.69 -4.90 -3.30
N PHE A 179 23.26 -3.63 -3.40
CA PHE A 179 21.90 -3.32 -3.86
C PHE A 179 21.65 -3.78 -5.30
N ALA A 180 22.65 -3.70 -6.19
CA ALA A 180 22.53 -4.17 -7.57
C ALA A 180 22.16 -5.66 -7.69
N THR A 181 22.60 -6.49 -6.74
CA THR A 181 22.37 -7.94 -6.73
C THR A 181 21.40 -8.41 -5.65
N GLY A 182 20.95 -7.53 -4.75
CA GLY A 182 20.03 -7.85 -3.64
C GLY A 182 18.74 -7.04 -3.65
N THR A 183 18.73 -5.87 -4.29
CA THR A 183 17.61 -4.91 -4.33
C THR A 183 17.06 -4.62 -2.93
N CYS A 184 15.74 -4.65 -2.70
CA CYS A 184 15.18 -4.31 -1.39
C CYS A 184 15.60 -5.27 -0.26
N THR A 185 16.04 -6.50 -0.59
CA THR A 185 16.47 -7.49 0.41
C THR A 185 17.71 -7.07 1.17
N VAL A 186 18.58 -6.21 0.60
CA VAL A 186 19.79 -5.71 1.30
C VAL A 186 19.44 -4.90 2.54
N THR A 187 18.24 -4.34 2.56
CA THR A 187 17.73 -3.60 3.71
C THR A 187 17.00 -4.49 4.71
N CYS A 188 16.61 -5.72 4.35
CA CYS A 188 15.77 -6.58 5.18
C CYS A 188 16.61 -7.47 6.10
N HIS A 189 16.48 -7.29 7.42
CA HIS A 189 17.23 -8.04 8.42
C HIS A 189 16.29 -8.87 9.29
N SER A 190 16.57 -10.16 9.40
CA SER A 190 15.91 -11.13 10.28
C SER A 190 16.81 -11.59 11.42
N GLY A 191 16.30 -12.42 12.33
CA GLY A 191 17.11 -12.97 13.43
C GLY A 191 17.54 -11.92 14.45
N LEU A 192 16.76 -10.84 14.58
CA LEU A 192 17.11 -9.70 15.42
C LEU A 192 17.03 -10.03 16.91
N SER A 193 18.01 -9.55 17.66
CA SER A 193 18.14 -9.76 19.10
C SER A 193 17.19 -8.86 19.92
N ASN A 194 16.89 -9.30 21.15
CA ASN A 194 16.11 -8.56 22.16
C ASN A 194 14.72 -8.06 21.70
N PRO A 195 13.87 -8.90 21.09
CA PRO A 195 12.52 -8.49 20.75
C PRO A 195 11.69 -8.23 22.00
N ALA A 196 11.15 -7.03 22.15
CA ALA A 196 10.14 -6.71 23.17
C ALA A 196 8.72 -6.91 22.62
N PRO A 197 7.71 -7.22 23.46
CA PRO A 197 6.32 -7.40 23.00
C PRO A 197 5.84 -6.26 22.08
N GLY A 198 5.24 -6.61 20.94
CA GLY A 198 4.80 -5.66 19.91
C GLY A 198 5.91 -5.11 19.00
N GLN A 199 7.18 -5.46 19.21
CA GLN A 199 8.24 -5.20 18.23
C GLN A 199 8.24 -6.26 17.13
N LYS A 200 8.76 -5.90 15.95
CA LYS A 200 8.96 -6.85 14.85
C LYS A 200 10.31 -7.53 15.01
N THR A 201 10.38 -8.82 14.70
CA THR A 201 11.61 -9.63 14.69
C THR A 201 12.36 -9.53 13.35
N THR A 202 11.81 -8.77 12.40
CA THR A 202 12.44 -8.31 11.16
C THR A 202 12.34 -6.81 10.99
N ARG A 203 13.37 -6.18 10.43
CA ARG A 203 13.45 -4.72 10.24
C ARG A 203 14.14 -4.35 8.95
N HIS A 204 13.73 -3.22 8.39
CA HIS A 204 14.44 -2.59 7.29
C HIS A 204 15.43 -1.54 7.81
N TYR A 205 16.69 -1.65 7.42
CA TYR A 205 17.75 -0.65 7.61
C TYR A 205 18.95 -0.94 6.68
N MET A 206 19.71 0.10 6.33
CA MET A 206 20.99 -0.08 5.64
C MET A 206 22.05 -0.62 6.58
N LYS A 207 22.92 -1.50 6.07
CA LYS A 207 23.99 -2.09 6.87
C LYS A 207 25.15 -1.12 7.06
N ASN A 208 25.54 -0.40 6.02
CA ASN A 208 26.67 0.51 6.09
C ASN A 208 26.19 1.94 6.38
N VAL A 209 26.94 2.65 7.22
CA VAL A 209 26.63 4.01 7.65
C VAL A 209 26.61 4.97 6.46
N GLY A 210 25.55 5.78 6.36
CA GLY A 210 25.41 6.80 5.32
C GLY A 210 24.89 6.30 3.97
N GLU A 211 24.69 5.00 3.79
CA GLU A 211 23.96 4.46 2.64
C GLU A 211 22.46 4.77 2.75
N LEU A 212 21.82 4.98 1.61
CA LEU A 212 20.40 5.31 1.52
C LEU A 212 19.71 4.54 0.39
N ALA A 213 18.45 4.18 0.59
CA ALA A 213 17.55 3.78 -0.50
C ALA A 213 16.23 4.52 -0.39
N ASP A 214 15.73 4.96 -1.52
CA ASP A 214 14.42 5.58 -1.72
C ASP A 214 13.34 4.51 -1.61
N LEU A 215 12.20 4.83 -1.00
CA LEU A 215 11.11 3.91 -0.68
C LEU A 215 9.74 4.54 -0.91
N TRP A 216 9.19 4.26 -2.09
CA TRP A 216 7.81 4.58 -2.42
C TRP A 216 6.89 3.54 -1.79
N HIS A 217 5.92 3.95 -0.97
CA HIS A 217 5.02 3.00 -0.31
C HIS A 217 3.56 3.47 -0.36
N TRP A 218 2.86 3.07 -1.41
CA TRP A 218 1.44 3.33 -1.56
C TRP A 218 0.60 2.41 -0.68
N LYS A 219 -0.46 2.98 -0.10
CA LYS A 219 -1.38 2.29 0.78
C LYS A 219 -2.82 2.64 0.41
N ARG A 220 -3.61 1.63 0.03
CA ARG A 220 -4.96 1.84 -0.52
C ARG A 220 -5.76 2.85 0.29
N ASN A 221 -6.09 2.55 1.54
CA ASN A 221 -6.94 3.42 2.37
C ASN A 221 -6.20 4.69 2.73
N ARG A 222 -4.95 4.56 3.16
CA ARG A 222 -4.17 5.67 3.75
C ARG A 222 -3.77 6.74 2.75
N ASN A 223 -3.70 6.42 1.45
CA ASN A 223 -3.36 7.34 0.38
C ASN A 223 -4.56 7.68 -0.53
N VAL A 224 -5.77 7.20 -0.22
CA VAL A 224 -6.95 7.38 -1.09
C VAL A 224 -7.26 8.85 -1.39
N LEU A 225 -7.04 9.75 -0.42
CA LEU A 225 -7.30 11.19 -0.58
C LEU A 225 -6.08 12.00 -1.03
N SER A 226 -4.87 11.60 -0.65
CA SER A 226 -3.68 12.33 -1.07
C SER A 226 -3.36 12.14 -2.54
N GLN A 227 -3.82 11.02 -3.11
CA GLN A 227 -3.49 10.60 -4.47
C GLN A 227 -1.97 10.69 -4.72
N SER A 228 -1.22 10.26 -3.70
CA SER A 228 0.24 10.17 -3.68
C SER A 228 0.68 8.82 -3.11
N VAL A 229 1.93 8.45 -3.33
CA VAL A 229 2.57 7.46 -2.43
C VAL A 229 2.94 8.17 -1.12
N ASP A 230 3.21 7.39 -0.08
CA ASP A 230 3.83 7.91 1.15
C ASP A 230 5.33 7.72 0.98
N ASP A 231 5.99 8.80 0.58
CA ASP A 231 7.41 8.79 0.21
C ASP A 231 8.32 8.79 1.44
N GLY A 232 9.48 8.17 1.28
CA GLY A 232 10.44 8.04 2.34
C GLY A 232 11.67 7.28 1.91
N TYR A 233 12.53 6.99 2.88
CA TYR A 233 13.80 6.36 2.63
C TYR A 233 14.18 5.36 3.72
N CYS A 234 15.13 4.51 3.38
CA CYS A 234 15.80 3.60 4.29
C CYS A 234 17.23 4.08 4.49
N MET A 235 17.63 4.24 5.75
CA MET A 235 19.00 4.56 6.17
C MET A 235 19.52 3.51 7.16
N ASP A 236 20.76 3.65 7.60
CA ASP A 236 21.30 2.81 8.67
C ASP A 236 20.57 3.02 10.00
N SER A 237 20.73 2.06 10.93
CA SER A 237 19.93 2.03 12.16
C SER A 237 20.55 2.79 13.34
N GLU A 238 21.70 3.44 13.13
CA GLU A 238 22.52 4.16 14.11
C GLU A 238 22.67 3.44 15.46
N GLY A 239 23.66 2.53 15.56
CA GLY A 239 24.03 1.86 16.81
C GLY A 239 23.03 0.81 17.29
N LYS A 240 22.06 0.43 16.45
CA LYS A 240 21.04 -0.59 16.75
C LYS A 240 21.13 -1.82 15.84
N ASP A 241 22.23 -1.98 15.11
CA ASP A 241 22.38 -3.07 14.15
C ASP A 241 22.18 -4.44 14.83
N GLY A 242 21.38 -5.29 14.21
CA GLY A 242 21.04 -6.62 14.73
C GLY A 242 20.07 -6.63 15.92
N LYS A 243 19.46 -5.50 16.31
CA LYS A 243 18.44 -5.43 17.38
C LYS A 243 17.04 -5.27 16.81
N ALA A 244 16.03 -5.86 17.47
CA ALA A 244 14.62 -5.76 17.05
C ALA A 244 14.05 -4.32 17.13
N SER A 245 14.74 -3.46 17.87
CA SER A 245 14.47 -2.02 17.97
C SER A 245 15.11 -1.18 16.87
N ALA A 246 15.94 -1.77 16.00
CA ALA A 246 16.47 -1.12 14.80
C ALA A 246 15.32 -0.66 13.90
N ASN A 247 15.42 0.55 13.36
CA ASN A 247 14.48 1.01 12.33
C ASN A 247 15.12 2.08 11.47
N GLY A 248 15.55 1.68 10.27
CA GLY A 248 16.15 2.56 9.27
C GLY A 248 15.12 3.23 8.36
N ARG A 249 13.86 2.79 8.37
CA ARG A 249 12.81 3.41 7.57
C ARG A 249 12.38 4.75 8.16
N LYS A 250 12.41 5.78 7.34
CA LYS A 250 11.94 7.14 7.60
C LYS A 250 10.93 7.55 6.51
N ALA A 251 10.12 8.54 6.83
CA ALA A 251 9.31 9.23 5.84
C ALA A 251 10.01 10.53 5.48
N ASP A 252 9.78 11.03 4.27
CA ASP A 252 10.30 12.33 3.86
C ASP A 252 9.59 13.47 4.56
N ALA A 253 10.20 14.65 4.47
CA ALA A 253 9.63 15.86 5.04
C ALA A 253 8.35 16.24 4.30
N GLY A 254 7.25 16.37 5.03
CA GLY A 254 5.96 16.72 4.46
C GLY A 254 4.80 16.40 5.39
N LEU A 255 3.60 16.73 4.93
CA LEU A 255 2.37 16.51 5.66
C LEU A 255 2.01 15.02 5.65
N SER A 256 1.63 14.47 6.81
CA SER A 256 1.12 13.11 6.89
C SER A 256 -0.29 13.02 6.30
N MET A 257 -0.52 12.03 5.45
CA MET A 257 -1.80 11.77 4.77
C MET A 257 -2.82 11.06 5.67
N TYR A 258 -2.38 10.59 6.84
CA TYR A 258 -3.21 9.80 7.74
C TYR A 258 -2.77 9.89 9.22
N ASP A 259 -3.70 9.55 10.11
CA ASP A 259 -3.46 9.21 11.52
C ASP A 259 -3.93 7.77 11.76
N ASP A 260 -2.99 6.90 12.11
CA ASP A 260 -3.20 5.47 12.37
C ASP A 260 -3.06 5.10 13.86
N LYS A 261 -3.36 6.06 14.75
CA LYS A 261 -3.49 5.87 16.21
C LYS A 261 -4.97 5.93 16.61
N PRO A 262 -5.77 4.88 16.34
CA PRO A 262 -7.22 4.97 16.37
C PRO A 262 -7.84 4.63 17.73
N VAL A 263 -7.03 4.47 18.79
CA VAL A 263 -7.54 4.05 20.09
C VAL A 263 -7.81 5.27 20.98
N PHE A 264 -9.04 5.41 21.43
CA PHE A 264 -9.40 6.26 22.56
C PHE A 264 -9.39 5.44 23.85
N THR A 265 -8.94 6.04 24.95
CA THR A 265 -9.02 5.45 26.31
C THR A 265 -9.80 6.41 27.19
N ASP A 266 -10.90 5.94 27.75
CA ASP A 266 -11.71 6.70 28.68
C ASP A 266 -10.97 6.88 30.02
N ALA A 267 -10.85 8.13 30.48
CA ALA A 267 -10.09 8.44 31.68
C ALA A 267 -10.80 8.00 32.98
N VAL A 268 -12.12 7.84 32.96
CA VAL A 268 -12.94 7.47 34.13
C VAL A 268 -13.07 5.96 34.25
N THR A 269 -13.38 5.28 33.15
CA THR A 269 -13.63 3.83 33.14
C THR A 269 -12.40 3.00 32.80
N GLY A 270 -11.37 3.61 32.21
CA GLY A 270 -10.21 2.93 31.64
C GLY A 270 -10.53 2.09 30.39
N LYS A 271 -11.78 2.10 29.91
CA LYS A 271 -12.21 1.34 28.74
C LYS A 271 -11.65 1.97 27.46
N LYS A 272 -11.38 1.11 26.48
CA LYS A 272 -10.85 1.50 25.16
C LYS A 272 -11.92 1.35 24.09
N GLY A 273 -11.79 2.14 23.04
CA GLY A 273 -12.66 2.11 21.86
C GLY A 273 -12.04 2.84 20.67
N PRO A 274 -12.77 2.89 19.54
CA PRO A 274 -12.35 3.70 18.40
C PRO A 274 -12.27 5.17 18.80
N LYS A 275 -11.31 5.91 18.23
CA LYS A 275 -11.13 7.34 18.45
C LYS A 275 -12.07 8.18 17.59
N TRP A 276 -12.47 7.63 16.44
CA TRP A 276 -13.37 8.28 15.49
C TRP A 276 -14.41 7.27 15.00
N VAL A 277 -15.63 7.74 14.77
CA VAL A 277 -16.73 6.93 14.27
C VAL A 277 -17.58 7.74 13.28
N LYS A 278 -18.30 7.05 12.41
CA LYS A 278 -19.36 7.64 11.59
C LYS A 278 -20.62 6.81 11.77
N LYS A 279 -21.67 7.42 12.34
CA LYS A 279 -22.91 6.72 12.70
C LYS A 279 -23.61 6.11 11.48
N GLY A 280 -24.18 4.93 11.68
CA GLY A 280 -25.09 4.28 10.73
C GLY A 280 -24.45 3.79 9.42
N GLN A 281 -23.12 3.88 9.28
CA GLN A 281 -22.45 3.38 8.09
C GLN A 281 -22.28 1.87 8.15
N ALA A 282 -22.41 1.22 6.99
CA ALA A 282 -22.03 -0.16 6.78
C ALA A 282 -20.77 -0.20 5.89
N ASN A 283 -19.85 -1.12 6.16
CA ASN A 283 -18.64 -1.38 5.37
C ASN A 283 -17.86 -0.10 5.08
N TYR A 284 -17.47 0.59 6.15
CA TYR A 284 -16.87 1.92 6.09
C TYR A 284 -15.47 1.91 6.73
N TYR A 285 -14.46 2.28 5.94
CA TYR A 285 -13.09 1.79 6.15
C TYR A 285 -12.06 2.86 6.54
N TRP A 286 -12.40 4.14 6.43
CA TRP A 286 -11.58 5.27 6.89
C TRP A 286 -12.47 6.47 7.21
N ILE A 287 -12.03 7.33 8.13
CA ILE A 287 -12.70 8.62 8.42
C ILE A 287 -11.88 9.73 7.77
N THR A 288 -12.53 10.69 7.11
CA THR A 288 -11.81 11.85 6.55
C THR A 288 -11.76 13.01 7.54
N ASP A 289 -10.72 13.85 7.44
CA ASP A 289 -10.65 15.11 8.21
C ASP A 289 -11.85 16.03 7.91
N ALA A 290 -12.34 16.04 6.67
CA ALA A 290 -13.52 16.83 6.26
C ALA A 290 -14.82 16.34 6.93
N GLU A 291 -14.99 15.04 7.11
CA GLU A 291 -16.16 14.50 7.82
C GLU A 291 -16.15 14.85 9.30
N LEU A 292 -14.97 14.87 9.94
CA LEU A 292 -14.87 15.34 11.32
C LEU A 292 -15.13 16.85 11.42
N ALA A 293 -14.57 17.65 10.51
CA ALA A 293 -14.75 19.09 10.51
C ALA A 293 -16.21 19.52 10.28
N SER A 294 -16.93 18.79 9.42
CA SER A 294 -18.36 19.03 9.16
C SER A 294 -19.30 18.43 10.20
N GLY A 295 -18.80 17.60 11.11
CA GLY A 295 -19.62 16.86 12.07
C GLY A 295 -20.33 15.64 11.48
N ALA A 296 -20.08 15.28 10.21
CA ALA A 296 -20.59 14.06 9.59
C ALA A 296 -20.02 12.79 10.26
N ALA A 297 -18.77 12.84 10.69
CA ALA A 297 -18.13 11.89 11.59
C ALA A 297 -17.89 12.54 12.96
N GLN A 298 -17.70 11.72 14.00
CA GLN A 298 -17.55 12.18 15.37
C GLN A 298 -16.31 11.58 16.02
N THR A 299 -15.66 12.36 16.88
CA THR A 299 -14.70 11.83 17.86
C THR A 299 -15.45 11.14 19.00
N VAL A 300 -14.88 10.06 19.52
CA VAL A 300 -15.36 9.43 20.76
C VAL A 300 -14.82 10.23 21.95
N THR A 301 -15.70 10.53 22.90
CA THR A 301 -15.41 11.31 24.11
C THR A 301 -15.58 10.51 25.39
N GLY A 302 -16.22 9.33 25.32
CA GLY A 302 -16.34 8.43 26.45
C GLY A 302 -16.65 6.99 26.04
N VAL A 303 -16.26 6.04 26.90
CA VAL A 303 -16.57 4.62 26.75
C VAL A 303 -17.08 4.09 28.09
N ALA A 304 -18.37 3.79 28.15
CA ALA A 304 -19.01 3.25 29.34
C ALA A 304 -18.55 1.82 29.65
N VAL A 305 -18.78 1.36 30.88
CA VAL A 305 -18.43 -0.01 31.33
C VAL A 305 -19.09 -1.11 30.48
N ASN A 306 -20.25 -0.82 29.89
CA ASN A 306 -20.96 -1.74 28.98
C ASN A 306 -20.55 -1.59 27.50
N GLY A 307 -19.53 -0.78 27.20
CA GLY A 307 -19.06 -0.51 25.85
C GLY A 307 -19.81 0.58 25.08
N THR A 308 -20.82 1.23 25.67
CA THR A 308 -21.50 2.34 25.00
C THR A 308 -20.52 3.48 24.76
N LEU A 309 -20.45 3.96 23.52
CA LEU A 309 -19.64 5.11 23.13
C LEU A 309 -20.44 6.40 23.32
N THR A 310 -19.82 7.43 23.89
CA THR A 310 -20.31 8.82 23.87
C THR A 310 -19.51 9.59 22.82
N LEU A 311 -20.20 10.40 22.01
CA LEU A 311 -19.61 11.12 20.89
C LEU A 311 -19.49 12.63 21.16
N SER A 312 -18.70 13.34 20.36
CA SER A 312 -18.52 14.80 20.46
C SER A 312 -19.80 15.61 20.25
N ASP A 313 -20.79 15.08 19.55
CA ASP A 313 -22.11 15.70 19.38
C ASP A 313 -23.10 15.38 20.51
N GLY A 314 -22.64 14.71 21.57
CA GLY A 314 -23.45 14.29 22.71
C GLY A 314 -24.30 13.04 22.48
N SER A 315 -24.35 12.51 21.26
CA SER A 315 -25.04 11.26 20.97
C SER A 315 -24.27 10.03 21.45
N THR A 316 -24.92 8.88 21.45
CA THR A 316 -24.33 7.62 21.90
C THR A 316 -24.49 6.49 20.89
N ILE A 317 -23.58 5.53 20.96
CA ILE A 317 -23.66 4.25 20.23
C ILE A 317 -23.60 3.13 21.25
N ASN A 318 -24.71 2.41 21.42
CA ASN A 318 -24.77 1.24 22.29
C ASN A 318 -24.64 -0.04 21.43
N PRO A 319 -23.47 -0.70 21.41
CA PRO A 319 -23.27 -1.87 20.56
C PRO A 319 -24.16 -3.05 20.98
N ASN A 320 -24.63 -3.09 22.23
CA ASN A 320 -25.46 -4.17 22.75
C ASN A 320 -26.86 -4.23 22.11
N LEU A 321 -27.30 -3.16 21.44
CA LEU A 321 -28.56 -3.13 20.71
C LEU A 321 -28.45 -3.70 19.29
N GLU A 322 -27.24 -3.85 18.77
CA GLU A 322 -26.97 -4.26 17.39
C GLU A 322 -25.74 -5.18 17.30
N LEU A 323 -25.63 -6.17 18.20
CA LEU A 323 -24.42 -6.99 18.36
C LEU A 323 -23.92 -7.61 17.04
N ALA A 324 -24.83 -8.13 16.21
CA ALA A 324 -24.48 -8.72 14.92
C ALA A 324 -23.77 -7.73 13.98
N ASN A 325 -24.11 -6.44 14.07
CA ASN A 325 -23.51 -5.41 13.23
C ASN A 325 -22.08 -5.06 13.64
N PHE A 326 -21.70 -5.34 14.88
CA PHE A 326 -20.34 -5.08 15.40
C PHE A 326 -19.58 -6.37 15.68
N ALA A 327 -20.04 -7.53 15.17
CA ALA A 327 -19.38 -8.81 15.36
C ALA A 327 -18.01 -8.84 14.66
N GLN A 328 -17.07 -9.58 15.25
CA GLN A 328 -15.74 -9.80 14.67
C GLN A 328 -15.85 -10.44 13.28
N GLY A 329 -15.07 -9.94 12.32
CA GLY A 329 -14.91 -10.43 10.95
C GLY A 329 -16.11 -10.23 10.03
N VAL A 330 -17.33 -10.25 10.56
CA VAL A 330 -18.58 -10.27 9.77
C VAL A 330 -19.49 -9.08 10.00
N GLY A 331 -19.27 -8.32 11.07
CA GLY A 331 -20.08 -7.16 11.41
C GLY A 331 -19.96 -6.06 10.36
N GLN A 332 -21.10 -5.61 9.83
CA GLN A 332 -21.13 -4.61 8.77
C GLN A 332 -20.91 -3.18 9.29
N LYS A 333 -21.20 -2.89 10.56
CA LYS A 333 -21.03 -1.55 11.16
C LYS A 333 -19.74 -1.42 11.98
N ARG A 334 -18.76 -2.33 11.81
CA ARG A 334 -17.44 -2.21 12.44
C ARG A 334 -16.82 -0.84 12.13
N PHE A 335 -16.08 -0.28 13.09
CA PHE A 335 -15.53 1.08 12.94
C PHE A 335 -14.13 1.07 12.33
N PRO A 336 -13.80 2.05 11.47
CA PRO A 336 -12.50 2.13 10.85
C PRO A 336 -11.39 2.44 11.86
N SER A 337 -10.16 2.02 11.52
CA SER A 337 -8.97 2.18 12.37
C SER A 337 -8.00 3.26 11.87
N VAL A 338 -8.46 4.12 10.96
CA VAL A 338 -7.62 5.14 10.33
C VAL A 338 -8.43 6.39 9.99
N LYS A 339 -7.77 7.53 10.18
CA LYS A 339 -8.23 8.82 9.69
C LYS A 339 -7.33 9.26 8.53
N VAL A 340 -7.88 9.83 7.47
CA VAL A 340 -7.17 10.19 6.24
C VAL A 340 -7.44 11.65 5.81
N ASN A 341 -6.51 12.23 5.06
CA ASN A 341 -6.61 13.58 4.50
C ASN A 341 -5.77 13.68 3.20
N ALA A 342 -5.77 14.87 2.59
CA ALA A 342 -5.06 15.12 1.34
C ALA A 342 -3.52 15.16 1.50
N GLY A 343 -2.99 15.28 2.72
CA GLY A 343 -1.56 15.48 2.98
C GLY A 343 -1.01 16.67 2.18
N GLY A 344 0.18 16.50 1.59
CA GLY A 344 0.77 17.47 0.67
C GLY A 344 0.20 17.44 -0.75
N ALA A 345 -0.52 16.37 -1.13
CA ALA A 345 -1.15 16.19 -2.43
C ALA A 345 -0.24 16.49 -3.66
N GLY A 346 1.04 16.12 -3.60
CA GLY A 346 2.02 16.40 -4.65
C GLY A 346 2.84 17.67 -4.46
N ASN A 347 2.61 18.42 -3.38
CA ASN A 347 3.21 19.75 -3.18
C ASN A 347 4.33 19.75 -2.12
N ASP A 348 4.72 18.60 -1.58
CA ASP A 348 5.83 18.46 -0.63
C ASP A 348 6.62 17.17 -0.92
N GLY A 349 7.81 17.03 -0.33
CA GLY A 349 8.71 15.90 -0.58
C GLY A 349 8.20 14.55 -0.09
N ARG A 350 7.13 14.50 0.72
CA ARG A 350 6.51 13.24 1.15
C ARG A 350 5.43 12.75 0.18
N SER A 351 4.97 13.61 -0.72
CA SER A 351 3.82 13.35 -1.59
C SER A 351 4.04 13.71 -3.05
N ASP A 352 5.22 14.19 -3.44
CA ASP A 352 5.60 14.59 -4.79
C ASP A 352 5.65 13.42 -5.78
N THR A 353 5.85 12.19 -5.28
CA THR A 353 5.52 10.97 -6.00
C THR A 353 4.00 10.74 -5.95
N GLN A 354 3.32 11.07 -7.06
CA GLN A 354 1.86 11.05 -7.18
C GLN A 354 1.34 9.71 -7.70
N VAL A 355 0.08 9.38 -7.40
CA VAL A 355 -0.56 8.13 -7.85
C VAL A 355 -2.02 8.34 -8.30
N ARG A 356 -2.46 7.57 -9.30
CA ARG A 356 -3.87 7.35 -9.64
C ARG A 356 -4.11 5.85 -9.64
N ALA A 357 -4.95 5.36 -8.74
CA ALA A 357 -5.14 3.94 -8.50
C ALA A 357 -6.62 3.56 -8.60
N LYS A 358 -6.92 2.55 -9.42
CA LYS A 358 -8.26 2.03 -9.68
C LYS A 358 -8.25 0.51 -9.59
N HIS A 359 -9.14 -0.04 -8.76
CA HIS A 359 -9.44 -1.46 -8.76
C HIS A 359 -10.53 -1.75 -9.80
N ASN A 360 -10.31 -2.71 -10.71
CA ASN A 360 -11.26 -3.05 -11.77
C ASN A 360 -12.10 -4.31 -11.50
N GLY A 361 -11.96 -4.89 -10.29
CA GLY A 361 -12.64 -6.11 -9.87
C GLY A 361 -11.86 -7.40 -10.14
N LYS A 362 -10.72 -7.32 -10.86
CA LYS A 362 -9.76 -8.42 -11.05
C LYS A 362 -8.32 -8.02 -10.67
N GLY A 363 -8.12 -6.75 -10.31
CA GLY A 363 -6.82 -6.25 -9.94
C GLY A 363 -6.76 -4.73 -9.89
N TRP A 364 -5.57 -4.26 -9.58
CA TRP A 364 -5.22 -2.85 -9.51
C TRP A 364 -4.62 -2.37 -10.82
N GLN A 365 -5.03 -1.17 -11.25
CA GLN A 365 -4.37 -0.34 -12.26
C GLN A 365 -3.87 0.91 -11.55
N ILE A 366 -2.57 1.16 -11.62
CA ILE A 366 -1.92 2.22 -10.85
C ILE A 366 -0.97 2.99 -11.76
N GLU A 367 -1.31 4.24 -12.05
CA GLU A 367 -0.39 5.19 -12.64
C GLU A 367 0.39 5.92 -11.55
N ILE A 368 1.71 6.02 -11.72
CA ILE A 368 2.63 6.70 -10.81
C ILE A 368 3.35 7.77 -11.60
N LYS A 369 3.45 8.97 -11.03
CA LYS A 369 4.16 10.11 -11.63
C LYS A 369 5.10 10.72 -10.60
N ARG A 370 6.36 10.94 -10.99
CA ARG A 370 7.35 11.69 -10.20
C ARG A 370 8.28 12.43 -11.14
N LYS A 371 8.88 13.55 -10.72
CA LYS A 371 10.04 14.11 -11.43
C LYS A 371 11.15 13.07 -11.53
N LEU A 372 11.91 13.10 -12.62
CA LEU A 372 13.13 12.29 -12.78
C LEU A 372 14.17 12.65 -11.71
N ASN A 373 14.20 13.93 -11.31
CA ASN A 373 15.02 14.46 -10.24
C ASN A 373 14.19 15.47 -9.42
N THR A 374 13.91 15.16 -8.16
CA THR A 374 13.19 16.06 -7.23
C THR A 374 14.11 17.11 -6.61
N GLY A 375 15.42 16.85 -6.60
CA GLY A 375 16.40 17.64 -5.85
C GLY A 375 16.53 17.24 -4.38
N ASP A 376 15.72 16.30 -3.87
CA ASP A 376 15.88 15.78 -2.52
C ASP A 376 17.03 14.76 -2.47
N PRO A 377 18.04 14.93 -1.60
CA PRO A 377 19.11 13.95 -1.42
C PRO A 377 18.65 12.61 -0.81
N LYS A 378 17.38 12.49 -0.40
CA LYS A 378 16.74 11.27 0.09
C LYS A 378 15.98 10.49 -0.96
N ASP A 379 16.02 10.93 -2.22
CA ASP A 379 15.38 10.23 -3.32
C ASP A 379 16.37 9.69 -4.34
N ALA A 380 15.93 8.69 -5.10
CA ALA A 380 16.65 8.25 -6.28
C ALA A 380 16.55 9.30 -7.40
N VAL A 381 17.63 9.45 -8.16
CA VAL A 381 17.65 10.27 -9.38
C VAL A 381 17.63 9.33 -10.58
N PHE A 382 16.67 9.52 -11.47
CA PHE A 382 16.52 8.75 -12.69
C PHE A 382 17.16 9.51 -13.85
N VAL A 383 18.32 9.04 -14.31
CA VAL A 383 19.11 9.72 -15.36
C VAL A 383 18.84 9.05 -16.70
N VAL A 384 18.44 9.84 -17.70
CA VAL A 384 18.27 9.36 -19.09
C VAL A 384 19.59 8.78 -19.61
N GLY A 385 19.52 7.56 -20.15
CA GLY A 385 20.66 6.77 -20.60
C GLY A 385 21.27 5.85 -19.54
N GLU A 386 20.92 5.99 -18.26
CA GLU A 386 21.38 5.12 -17.17
C GLU A 386 20.41 3.97 -16.89
N GLU A 387 20.91 2.96 -16.19
CA GLU A 387 20.13 1.85 -15.64
C GLU A 387 20.22 1.87 -14.10
N ILE A 388 19.11 1.60 -13.43
CA ILE A 388 19.02 1.53 -11.98
C ILE A 388 18.33 0.23 -11.54
N ALA A 389 18.88 -0.43 -10.51
CA ALA A 389 18.25 -1.60 -9.91
C ALA A 389 17.07 -1.19 -9.01
N PHE A 390 16.04 -2.04 -8.89
CA PHE A 390 14.94 -1.81 -7.97
C PHE A 390 14.32 -3.10 -7.45
N GLY A 391 13.65 -3.00 -6.30
CA GLY A 391 12.77 -4.05 -5.79
C GLY A 391 11.33 -3.57 -5.83
N LEU A 392 10.41 -4.47 -6.18
CA LEU A 392 8.96 -4.26 -6.07
C LEU A 392 8.39 -5.21 -5.01
N SER A 393 7.39 -4.74 -4.27
CA SER A 393 6.63 -5.56 -3.34
C SER A 393 5.15 -5.29 -3.45
N ILE A 394 4.33 -6.34 -3.41
CA ILE A 394 2.86 -6.27 -3.45
C ILE A 394 2.32 -6.87 -2.15
N PHE A 395 1.39 -6.18 -1.51
CA PHE A 395 0.73 -6.61 -0.28
C PHE A 395 -0.75 -6.74 -0.60
N ASN A 396 -1.28 -7.96 -0.60
CA ASN A 396 -2.71 -8.22 -0.73
C ASN A 396 -3.30 -8.48 0.67
N ASN A 397 -4.15 -7.56 1.14
CA ASN A 397 -4.81 -7.64 2.44
C ASN A 397 -3.87 -7.94 3.64
N ALA A 398 -2.64 -7.41 3.63
CA ALA A 398 -1.59 -7.83 4.57
C ALA A 398 -0.86 -6.66 5.22
N ALA A 399 -0.68 -6.61 6.55
CA ALA A 399 0.07 -5.50 7.18
C ALA A 399 1.55 -5.43 6.80
N ILE A 400 2.24 -6.56 6.82
CA ILE A 400 3.69 -6.66 6.54
C ILE A 400 4.06 -7.79 5.59
N ALA A 401 3.26 -8.85 5.47
CA ALA A 401 3.51 -9.91 4.50
C ALA A 401 3.33 -9.34 3.10
N HIS A 402 4.26 -9.67 2.21
CA HIS A 402 4.26 -9.17 0.84
C HIS A 402 4.92 -10.15 -0.10
N GLY A 403 4.43 -10.16 -1.34
CA GLY A 403 5.13 -10.77 -2.44
C GLY A 403 6.33 -9.91 -2.80
N MET A 404 7.48 -10.53 -3.02
CA MET A 404 8.71 -9.84 -3.42
C MET A 404 8.99 -10.12 -4.89
N SER A 405 9.34 -9.07 -5.64
CA SER A 405 9.88 -9.17 -6.99
C SER A 405 11.21 -8.41 -7.03
N ASN A 406 12.29 -9.17 -6.82
CA ASN A 406 13.65 -8.66 -6.66
C ASN A 406 14.45 -8.77 -7.95
N PHE A 407 15.66 -8.21 -7.94
CA PHE A 407 16.63 -8.28 -9.03
C PHE A 407 16.11 -7.66 -10.34
N LYS A 408 15.33 -6.58 -10.22
CA LYS A 408 14.80 -5.86 -11.38
C LYS A 408 15.72 -4.70 -11.74
N THR A 409 15.76 -4.36 -13.03
CA THR A 409 16.45 -3.18 -13.52
C THR A 409 15.51 -2.28 -14.31
N MET A 410 15.75 -0.99 -14.25
CA MET A 410 15.00 0.05 -14.93
C MET A 410 15.98 0.87 -15.76
N LYS A 411 15.87 0.81 -17.08
CA LYS A 411 16.67 1.59 -18.01
C LYS A 411 15.87 2.79 -18.52
N ILE A 412 16.41 3.99 -18.37
CA ILE A 412 15.78 5.23 -18.85
C ILE A 412 16.30 5.52 -20.25
N GLU A 413 15.45 5.51 -21.28
CA GLU A 413 15.88 5.50 -22.70
C GLU A 413 16.05 6.86 -23.37
#